data_AF-A6VP55-F1
#
_entry.id   AF-A6VP55-F1
#
_cell.length_a   1.000
_cell.length_b   1.000
_cell.length_c   1.000
_cell.angle_alpha   90.00
_cell.angle_beta   90.00
_cell.angle_gamma   90.00
#
_symmetry.space_group_name_H-M   'P 1'
#
loop_
_entity.id
_entity.type
_entity.pdbx_description
1 polymer ?
#
loop_
_entity_poly.entity_id
_entity_poly.type
_entity_poly.pdbx_seq_one_letter_code
_entity_poly.pdbx_strand_id
1 'polypeptide(L)'
;MRGLSLKTHYSVYEYAEMGISSLPQAPKNIQALFKRENCSYRKRGGRGGGVEYELASLPQEIQDEIRNKFAVAVVNKKPSLPVVRDVDLSSLTTKQREVADARMALVAAVSQLEQSMSRIKAVTYLCESAKCGQLSADLMDLVETANAKNGNGCGRVLSVRTLNQWVIDYHKADNAEDRLKALAPSQRQAKKAEELQWLPEFLAVYRKLAMNYRRCIGIMQMALFMPTVQAN
;
A
#
# COMPACT_ATOMS: atom_id res chain seq x y z
N MET A 1 22.28 -3.57 -7.25
CA MET A 1 22.22 -2.88 -5.94
C MET A 1 21.44 -3.77 -4.98
N ARG A 2 22.02 -4.13 -3.82
CA ARG A 2 21.38 -5.05 -2.85
C ARG A 2 20.07 -4.43 -2.36
N GLY A 3 19.01 -5.23 -2.27
CA GLY A 3 17.76 -4.81 -1.64
C GLY A 3 18.02 -4.36 -0.20
N LEU A 4 17.36 -3.28 0.23
CA LEU A 4 17.31 -2.93 1.64
C LEU A 4 16.56 -4.07 2.33
N SER A 5 17.29 -4.87 3.10
CA SER A 5 16.71 -5.98 3.85
C SER A 5 17.27 -6.00 5.26
N LEU A 6 16.38 -6.21 6.22
CA LEU A 6 16.67 -6.23 7.63
C LEU A 6 17.12 -7.65 8.01
N LYS A 7 18.42 -7.82 8.28
CA LYS A 7 19.01 -9.09 8.70
C LYS A 7 18.61 -9.43 10.14
N THR A 8 18.67 -10.73 10.45
CA THR A 8 18.48 -11.22 11.83
C THR A 8 19.70 -10.97 12.71
N HIS A 9 20.91 -11.07 12.13
CA HIS A 9 22.17 -10.89 12.83
C HIS A 9 23.07 -9.90 12.08
N TYR A 10 23.77 -9.07 12.84
CA TYR A 10 24.74 -8.11 12.32
C TYR A 10 26.02 -8.13 13.15
N SER A 11 27.12 -7.73 12.52
CA SER A 11 28.36 -7.49 13.21
C SER A 11 28.38 -6.17 13.97
N VAL A 12 29.26 -6.05 14.97
CA VAL A 12 29.48 -4.78 15.69
C VAL A 12 29.94 -3.64 14.78
N TYR A 13 30.58 -3.95 13.66
CA TYR A 13 30.95 -2.94 12.65
C TYR A 13 29.73 -2.45 11.88
N GLU A 14 28.84 -3.35 11.46
CA GLU A 14 27.58 -2.96 10.82
C GLU A 14 26.70 -2.14 11.77
N TYR A 15 26.61 -2.49 13.06
CA TYR A 15 25.90 -1.67 14.04
C TYR A 15 26.52 -0.27 14.22
N ALA A 16 27.85 -0.16 14.20
CA ALA A 16 28.52 1.14 14.24
C ALA A 16 28.21 1.97 12.99
N GLU A 17 28.23 1.36 11.80
CA GLU A 17 27.90 2.01 10.53
C GLU A 17 26.45 2.50 10.45
N MET A 18 25.52 1.90 11.20
CA MET A 18 24.12 2.35 11.26
C MET A 18 23.95 3.71 11.95
N GLY A 19 24.96 4.19 12.70
CA GLY A 19 24.93 5.50 13.36
C GLY A 19 23.75 5.64 14.33
N ILE A 20 23.56 4.65 15.19
CA ILE A 20 22.49 4.57 16.19
C ILE A 20 22.89 5.41 17.40
N SER A 21 22.01 6.31 17.82
CA SER A 21 22.26 7.30 18.88
C SER A 21 22.33 6.64 20.26
N SER A 22 21.49 5.61 20.46
CA SER A 22 21.48 4.77 21.65
C SER A 22 22.67 3.79 21.76
N LEU A 23 23.53 3.72 20.73
CA LEU A 23 24.74 2.88 20.73
C LEU A 23 26.04 3.70 20.80
N PRO A 24 27.07 3.18 21.50
CA PRO A 24 28.42 3.70 21.36
C PRO A 24 28.90 3.65 19.90
N GLN A 25 29.69 4.63 19.46
CA GLN A 25 30.19 4.67 18.08
C GLN A 25 31.35 3.69 17.83
N ALA A 26 32.17 3.39 18.85
CA ALA A 26 33.32 2.51 18.70
C ALA A 26 32.90 1.03 18.77
N PRO A 27 33.25 0.17 17.78
CA PRO A 27 32.88 -1.24 17.77
C PRO A 27 33.28 -2.02 19.03
N LYS A 28 34.40 -1.66 19.66
CA LYS A 28 34.85 -2.25 20.93
C LYS A 28 33.85 -1.99 22.07
N ASN A 29 33.30 -0.79 22.13
CA ASN A 29 32.34 -0.40 23.17
C ASN A 29 30.97 -1.01 22.91
N ILE A 30 30.55 -1.13 21.65
CA ILE A 30 29.35 -1.88 21.26
C ILE A 30 29.47 -3.34 21.71
N GLN A 31 30.62 -3.98 21.46
CA GLN A 31 30.84 -5.36 21.89
C GLN A 31 30.79 -5.52 23.41
N ALA A 32 31.38 -4.57 24.16
CA ALA A 32 31.32 -4.57 25.62
C ALA A 32 29.88 -4.40 26.14
N LEU A 33 29.10 -3.51 25.51
CA LEU A 33 27.68 -3.32 25.78
C LEU A 33 26.91 -4.64 25.57
N PHE A 34 27.03 -5.25 24.39
CA PHE A 34 26.28 -6.47 24.07
C PHE A 34 26.65 -7.67 24.95
N LYS A 35 27.90 -7.75 25.41
CA LYS A 35 28.31 -8.74 26.41
C LYS A 35 27.67 -8.48 27.77
N ARG A 36 27.59 -7.21 28.19
CA ARG A 36 26.97 -6.81 29.47
C ARG A 36 25.47 -7.07 29.47
N GLU A 37 24.80 -6.76 28.36
CA GLU A 37 23.36 -7.00 28.17
C GLU A 37 23.03 -8.45 27.80
N ASN A 38 24.03 -9.34 27.74
CA ASN A 38 23.89 -10.76 27.42
C ASN A 38 23.15 -11.03 26.09
N CYS A 39 23.42 -10.23 25.07
CA CYS A 39 22.77 -10.37 23.76
C CYS A 39 23.20 -11.66 23.05
N SER A 40 22.22 -12.34 22.44
CA SER A 40 22.43 -13.54 21.62
C SER A 40 23.38 -13.25 20.46
N TYR A 41 24.28 -14.20 20.20
CA TYR A 41 25.22 -14.10 19.09
C TYR A 41 25.45 -15.45 18.43
N ARG A 42 25.89 -15.41 17.16
CA ARG A 42 26.34 -16.58 16.40
C ARG A 42 27.75 -16.34 15.87
N LYS A 43 28.50 -17.42 15.64
CA LYS A 43 29.79 -17.34 14.92
C LYS A 43 29.51 -16.95 13.47
N ARG A 44 30.30 -16.01 12.93
CA ARG A 44 30.23 -15.64 11.52
C ARG A 44 30.76 -16.78 10.66
N GLY A 45 30.05 -17.11 9.58
CA GLY A 45 30.54 -18.04 8.57
C GLY A 45 31.56 -17.36 7.65
N GLY A 46 32.77 -17.92 7.52
CA GLY A 46 33.81 -17.45 6.58
C GLY A 46 35.22 -17.36 7.17
N ARG A 47 36.17 -16.88 6.35
CA ARG A 47 37.56 -16.61 6.76
C ARG A 47 37.64 -15.34 7.62
N GLY A 48 38.43 -15.38 8.69
CA GLY A 48 38.67 -14.23 9.59
C GLY A 48 37.95 -14.29 10.94
N GLY A 49 37.09 -15.30 11.17
CA GLY A 49 36.40 -15.46 12.45
C GLY A 49 35.44 -14.31 12.78
N GLY A 50 35.05 -14.21 14.05
CA GLY A 50 34.16 -13.16 14.56
C GLY A 50 32.75 -13.64 14.88
N VAL A 51 31.98 -12.75 15.50
CA VAL A 51 30.59 -13.00 15.94
C VAL A 51 29.65 -11.96 15.34
N GLU A 52 28.41 -12.38 15.14
CA GLU A 52 27.29 -11.52 14.78
C GLU A 52 26.23 -11.60 15.88
N TYR A 53 25.69 -10.45 16.26
CA TYR A 53 24.69 -10.33 17.32
C TYR A 53 23.30 -10.22 16.73
N GLU A 54 22.35 -10.92 17.36
CA GLU A 54 20.96 -10.98 16.96
C GLU A 54 20.23 -9.68 17.31
N LEU A 55 19.54 -9.09 16.34
CA LEU A 55 18.79 -7.85 16.51
C LEU A 55 17.70 -7.97 17.58
N ALA A 56 16.97 -9.09 17.62
CA ALA A 56 15.85 -9.31 18.55
C ALA A 56 16.29 -9.44 20.03
N SER A 57 17.57 -9.71 20.27
CA SER A 57 18.14 -9.86 21.61
C SER A 57 18.70 -8.56 22.20
N LEU A 58 18.69 -7.47 21.43
CA LEU A 58 19.18 -6.16 21.85
C LEU A 58 18.17 -5.47 22.79
N PRO A 59 18.59 -4.46 23.57
CA PRO A 59 17.66 -3.59 24.28
C PRO A 59 16.61 -2.96 23.34
N GLN A 60 15.38 -2.83 23.83
CA GLN A 60 14.23 -2.41 23.01
C GLN A 60 14.44 -1.05 22.32
N GLU A 61 15.08 -0.10 23.02
CA GLU A 61 15.41 1.23 22.48
C GLU A 61 16.26 1.15 21.21
N ILE A 62 17.29 0.29 21.21
CA ILE A 62 18.18 0.08 20.07
C ILE A 62 17.41 -0.60 18.93
N GLN A 63 16.56 -1.58 19.25
CA GLN A 63 15.74 -2.26 18.23
C GLN A 63 14.81 -1.27 17.51
N ASP A 64 14.14 -0.41 18.27
CA ASP A 64 13.19 0.55 17.73
C ASP A 64 13.89 1.61 16.88
N GLU A 65 15.06 2.11 17.31
CA GLU A 65 15.84 3.05 16.50
C GLU A 65 16.30 2.43 15.17
N ILE A 66 16.75 1.17 15.17
CA ILE A 66 17.13 0.43 13.95
C ILE A 66 15.93 0.29 13.01
N ARG A 67 14.78 -0.16 13.55
CA ARG A 67 13.54 -0.34 12.78
C ARG A 67 13.04 0.98 12.20
N ASN A 68 13.11 2.06 12.96
CA ASN A 68 12.73 3.40 12.51
C ASN A 68 13.64 3.92 11.40
N LYS A 69 14.97 3.81 11.55
CA LYS A 69 15.93 4.19 10.50
C LYS A 69 15.69 3.39 9.22
N PHE A 70 15.41 2.10 9.35
CA PHE A 70 15.07 1.26 8.21
C PHE A 70 13.77 1.73 7.53
N ALA A 71 12.72 2.01 8.29
CA ALA A 71 11.46 2.51 7.75
C ALA A 71 11.63 3.83 6.97
N VAL A 72 12.40 4.76 7.54
CA VAL A 72 12.78 6.03 6.89
C VAL A 72 13.57 5.78 5.60
N ALA A 73 14.50 4.84 5.61
CA ALA A 73 15.27 4.49 4.41
C ALA A 73 14.39 3.90 3.30
N VAL A 74 13.36 3.12 3.63
CA VAL A 74 12.43 2.55 2.65
C VAL A 74 11.60 3.63 1.96
N VAL A 75 11.05 4.60 2.70
CA VAL A 75 10.21 5.66 2.12
C VAL A 75 10.99 6.70 1.31
N ASN A 76 12.27 6.88 1.63
CA ASN A 76 13.18 7.78 0.90
C ASN A 76 13.84 7.12 -0.32
N LYS A 77 13.73 5.80 -0.45
CA LYS A 77 14.32 5.08 -1.59
C LYS A 77 13.45 5.26 -2.84
N LYS A 78 14.11 5.45 -3.98
CA LYS A 78 13.46 5.28 -5.28
C LYS A 78 12.84 3.88 -5.40
N PRO A 79 11.53 3.77 -5.63
CA PRO A 79 10.87 2.50 -5.83
C PRO A 79 11.38 1.84 -7.13
N SER A 80 11.65 0.54 -7.05
CA SER A 80 11.91 -0.25 -8.25
C SER A 80 10.56 -0.69 -8.80
N LEU A 81 10.22 -0.24 -10.01
CA LEU A 81 9.03 -0.74 -10.70
C LEU A 81 9.23 -2.22 -11.04
N PRO A 82 8.25 -3.10 -10.76
CA PRO A 82 8.29 -4.46 -11.26
C PRO A 82 8.17 -4.40 -12.80
N VAL A 83 9.20 -4.90 -13.49
CA VAL A 83 9.18 -4.99 -14.95
C VAL A 83 8.36 -6.22 -15.33
N VAL A 84 7.07 -6.02 -15.60
CA VAL A 84 6.20 -7.07 -16.16
C VAL A 84 6.35 -7.02 -17.68
N ARG A 85 7.12 -7.96 -18.26
CA ARG A 85 7.25 -8.12 -19.71
C ARG A 85 6.35 -9.26 -20.17
N ASP A 86 5.65 -9.03 -21.28
CA ASP A 86 4.90 -10.02 -22.07
C ASP A 86 3.88 -10.85 -21.29
N VAL A 87 2.83 -10.16 -20.84
CA VAL A 87 1.59 -10.80 -20.42
C VAL A 87 0.53 -10.44 -21.45
N ASP A 88 -0.29 -11.41 -21.89
CA ASP A 88 -1.39 -11.17 -22.82
C ASP A 88 -2.53 -10.40 -22.13
N LEU A 89 -2.37 -9.09 -22.12
CA LEU A 89 -3.20 -8.14 -21.37
C LEU A 89 -4.19 -7.40 -22.28
N SER A 90 -4.69 -8.05 -23.33
CA SER A 90 -5.67 -7.48 -24.28
C SER A 90 -6.92 -6.86 -23.62
N SER A 91 -7.19 -7.21 -22.35
CA SER A 91 -8.30 -6.69 -21.54
C SER A 91 -8.02 -5.37 -20.80
N LEU A 92 -6.76 -4.95 -20.61
CA LEU A 92 -6.40 -3.75 -19.84
C LEU A 92 -5.88 -2.61 -20.74
N THR A 93 -6.43 -1.42 -20.54
CA THR A 93 -5.92 -0.19 -21.17
C THR A 93 -4.54 0.19 -20.62
N THR A 94 -3.73 0.94 -21.39
CA THR A 94 -2.41 1.43 -20.96
C THR A 94 -2.50 2.17 -19.62
N LYS A 95 -3.51 3.03 -19.45
CA LYS A 95 -3.74 3.76 -18.20
C LYS A 95 -4.06 2.83 -17.02
N GLN A 96 -4.82 1.75 -17.23
CA GLN A 96 -5.09 0.78 -16.17
C GLN A 96 -3.83 0.04 -15.76
N ARG A 97 -2.96 -0.29 -16.73
CA ARG A 97 -1.66 -0.93 -16.48
C ARG A 97 -0.75 -0.02 -15.67
N GLU A 98 -0.60 1.24 -16.05
CA GLU A 98 0.19 2.23 -15.30
C GLU A 98 -0.28 2.37 -13.85
N VAL A 99 -1.59 2.43 -13.63
CA VAL A 99 -2.15 2.49 -12.27
C VAL A 99 -1.90 1.18 -11.50
N ALA A 100 -2.02 0.02 -12.15
CA ALA A 100 -1.75 -1.27 -11.53
C ALA A 100 -0.27 -1.42 -11.15
N ASP A 101 0.65 -1.03 -12.04
CA ASP A 101 2.09 -1.05 -11.79
C ASP A 101 2.48 -0.14 -10.62
N ALA A 102 1.89 1.07 -10.57
CA ALA A 102 2.08 1.98 -9.45
C ALA A 102 1.58 1.36 -8.13
N ARG A 103 0.41 0.71 -8.14
CA ARG A 103 -0.11 -0.01 -6.97
C ARG A 103 0.80 -1.17 -6.55
N MET A 104 1.33 -1.95 -7.49
CA MET A 104 2.27 -3.03 -7.21
C MET A 104 3.56 -2.52 -6.58
N ALA A 105 4.09 -1.40 -7.07
CA ALA A 105 5.28 -0.78 -6.51
C ALA A 105 5.04 -0.27 -5.07
N LEU A 106 3.86 0.29 -4.78
CA LEU A 106 3.48 0.65 -3.40
C LEU A 106 3.35 -0.58 -2.50
N VAL A 107 2.77 -1.68 -2.99
CA VAL A 107 2.72 -2.96 -2.25
C VAL A 107 4.14 -3.45 -1.95
N ALA A 108 5.07 -3.38 -2.91
CA ALA A 108 6.46 -3.76 -2.70
C ALA A 108 7.19 -2.85 -1.68
N ALA A 109 6.82 -1.56 -1.58
CA ALA A 109 7.30 -0.67 -0.52
C ALA A 109 6.74 -1.09 0.84
N VAL A 110 5.45 -1.44 0.93
CA VAL A 110 4.85 -1.98 2.16
C VAL A 110 5.52 -3.30 2.57
N SER A 111 5.77 -4.22 1.64
CA SER A 111 6.49 -5.48 1.94
C SER A 111 7.91 -5.24 2.45
N GLN A 112 8.57 -4.16 2.02
CA GLN A 112 9.85 -3.75 2.60
C GLN A 112 9.66 -3.27 4.04
N LEU A 113 8.71 -2.37 4.30
CA LEU A 113 8.40 -1.88 5.65
C LEU A 113 7.99 -3.01 6.62
N GLU A 114 7.30 -4.05 6.14
CA GLU A 114 6.91 -5.24 6.92
C GLU A 114 8.10 -5.99 7.56
N GLN A 115 9.33 -5.77 7.07
CA GLN A 115 10.54 -6.32 7.71
C GLN A 115 10.87 -5.66 9.07
N SER A 116 10.29 -4.49 9.35
CA SER A 116 10.54 -3.72 10.57
C SER A 116 9.30 -3.55 11.46
N MET A 117 8.10 -3.77 10.93
CA MET A 117 6.84 -3.53 11.65
C MET A 117 5.70 -4.40 11.11
N SER A 118 4.58 -4.48 11.82
CA SER A 118 3.42 -5.22 11.33
C SER A 118 2.81 -4.57 10.08
N ARG A 119 2.12 -5.35 9.24
CA ARG A 119 1.43 -4.88 8.03
C ARG A 119 0.61 -3.62 8.24
N ILE A 120 -0.25 -3.60 9.25
CA ILE A 120 -1.10 -2.44 9.53
C ILE A 120 -0.25 -1.23 9.90
N LYS A 121 0.82 -1.39 10.68
CA LYS A 121 1.77 -0.30 10.97
C LYS A 121 2.49 0.17 9.70
N ALA A 122 2.94 -0.73 8.83
CA ALA A 122 3.61 -0.41 7.58
C ALA A 122 2.71 0.40 6.62
N VAL A 123 1.46 -0.05 6.44
CA VAL A 123 0.46 0.65 5.63
C VAL A 123 0.16 2.03 6.20
N THR A 124 -0.05 2.13 7.52
CA THR A 124 -0.31 3.40 8.19
C THR A 124 0.87 4.35 8.05
N TYR A 125 2.09 3.87 8.31
CA TYR A 125 3.32 4.64 8.20
C TYR A 125 3.52 5.19 6.79
N LEU A 126 3.30 4.39 5.73
CA LEU A 126 3.41 4.87 4.35
C LEU A 126 2.36 5.95 4.04
N CYS A 127 1.10 5.74 4.46
CA CYS A 127 0.03 6.73 4.26
C CYS A 127 0.31 8.05 5.00
N GLU A 128 0.81 7.97 6.24
CA GLU A 128 1.16 9.15 7.04
C GLU A 128 2.37 9.87 6.48
N SER A 129 3.41 9.13 6.08
CA SER A 129 4.60 9.69 5.43
C SER A 129 4.22 10.44 4.14
N ALA A 130 3.28 9.90 3.36
CA ALA A 130 2.73 10.57 2.19
C ALA A 130 1.95 11.86 2.53
N LYS A 131 1.12 11.84 3.58
CA LYS A 131 0.39 13.03 4.06
C LYS A 131 1.33 14.13 4.55
N CYS A 132 2.42 13.75 5.20
CA CYS A 132 3.41 14.67 5.75
C CYS A 132 4.47 15.11 4.73
N GLY A 133 4.40 14.65 3.48
CA GLY A 133 5.40 14.99 2.45
C GLY A 133 6.79 14.42 2.71
N GLN A 134 6.89 13.29 3.43
CA GLN A 134 8.14 12.64 3.82
C GLN A 134 8.56 11.51 2.86
N LEU A 135 7.78 11.26 1.81
CA LEU A 135 8.17 10.31 0.76
C LEU A 135 9.16 10.94 -0.21
N SER A 136 10.02 10.11 -0.81
CA SER A 136 10.77 10.52 -1.99
C SER A 136 9.82 10.96 -3.13
N ALA A 137 10.28 11.88 -3.98
CA ALA A 137 9.49 12.40 -5.10
C ALA A 137 8.98 11.26 -6.00
N ASP A 138 9.85 10.32 -6.37
CA ASP A 138 9.49 9.15 -7.18
C ASP A 138 8.38 8.31 -6.52
N LEU A 139 8.41 8.13 -5.19
CA LEU A 139 7.40 7.34 -4.48
C LEU A 139 6.07 8.11 -4.34
N MET A 140 6.13 9.44 -4.22
CA MET A 140 4.95 10.29 -4.22
C MET A 140 4.26 10.30 -5.59
N ASP A 141 5.02 10.35 -6.69
CA ASP A 141 4.49 10.25 -8.06
C ASP A 141 3.71 8.94 -8.27
N LEU A 142 4.20 7.83 -7.67
CA LEU A 142 3.46 6.56 -7.68
C LEU A 142 2.20 6.61 -6.82
N VAL A 143 2.20 7.30 -5.69
CA VAL A 143 0.98 7.50 -4.88
C VAL A 143 -0.07 8.24 -5.69
N GLU A 144 0.32 9.29 -6.41
CA GLU A 144 -0.58 10.07 -7.27
C GLU A 144 -1.12 9.21 -8.42
N THR A 145 -0.25 8.50 -9.13
CA THR A 145 -0.60 7.59 -10.21
C THR A 145 -1.54 6.49 -9.72
N ALA A 146 -1.24 5.84 -8.59
CA ALA A 146 -2.03 4.74 -8.04
C ALA A 146 -3.44 5.15 -7.58
N ASN A 147 -3.58 6.38 -7.07
CA ASN A 147 -4.86 6.91 -6.60
C ASN A 147 -5.83 7.14 -7.76
N ALA A 148 -5.34 7.48 -8.96
CA ALA A 148 -6.10 7.60 -10.21
C ALA A 148 -7.36 8.50 -10.13
N LYS A 149 -7.46 9.37 -9.10
CA LYS A 149 -8.61 10.25 -8.87
C LYS A 149 -8.34 11.63 -9.45
N ASN A 150 -8.96 11.88 -10.59
CA ASN A 150 -9.09 13.22 -11.17
C ASN A 150 -10.29 13.91 -10.49
N GLY A 151 -10.02 14.84 -9.59
CA GLY A 151 -11.05 15.72 -9.02
C GLY A 151 -10.37 16.96 -8.47
N ASN A 152 -10.79 18.12 -8.97
CA ASN A 152 -10.27 19.44 -8.60
C ASN A 152 -9.94 19.55 -7.11
N GLY A 153 -8.65 19.73 -6.80
CA GLY A 153 -8.20 20.37 -5.57
C GLY A 153 -8.65 19.74 -4.25
N CYS A 154 -8.24 18.51 -3.98
CA CYS A 154 -8.15 18.05 -2.59
C CYS A 154 -6.92 17.17 -2.49
N GLY A 155 -5.89 17.64 -1.77
CA GLY A 155 -4.66 16.91 -1.44
C GLY A 155 -4.90 15.67 -0.57
N ARG A 156 -5.89 14.85 -0.93
CA ARG A 156 -6.25 13.61 -0.26
C ARG A 156 -5.36 12.50 -0.77
N VAL A 157 -4.30 12.31 -0.02
CA VAL A 157 -3.42 11.14 -0.07
C VAL A 157 -4.23 9.84 0.11
N LEU A 158 -3.68 8.74 -0.38
CA LEU A 158 -4.20 7.38 -0.28
C LEU A 158 -4.66 7.03 1.15
N SER A 159 -5.79 6.32 1.27
CA SER A 159 -6.30 5.87 2.56
C SER A 159 -5.68 4.53 3.00
N VAL A 160 -5.51 4.35 4.32
CA VAL A 160 -5.01 3.09 4.92
C VAL A 160 -5.83 1.88 4.45
N ARG A 161 -7.16 2.01 4.43
CA ARG A 161 -8.06 0.94 3.98
C ARG A 161 -7.78 0.55 2.53
N THR A 162 -7.63 1.53 1.64
CA THR A 162 -7.39 1.29 0.21
C THR A 162 -6.06 0.59 -0.01
N LEU A 163 -4.98 1.10 0.58
CA LEU A 163 -3.66 0.49 0.45
C LEU A 163 -3.61 -0.92 1.04
N ASN A 164 -4.20 -1.14 2.21
CA ASN A 164 -4.27 -2.46 2.82
C ASN A 164 -5.06 -3.45 1.94
N GLN A 165 -6.13 -2.99 1.28
CA GLN A 165 -6.88 -3.83 0.35
C GLN A 165 -6.01 -4.27 -0.84
N TRP A 166 -5.21 -3.37 -1.42
CA TRP A 166 -4.27 -3.73 -2.49
C TRP A 166 -3.21 -4.74 -2.04
N VAL A 167 -2.70 -4.62 -0.82
CA VAL A 167 -1.77 -5.61 -0.25
C VAL A 167 -2.45 -6.98 -0.16
N ILE A 168 -3.69 -7.03 0.31
CA ILE A 168 -4.48 -8.28 0.38
C ILE A 168 -4.69 -8.86 -1.02
N ASP A 169 -5.13 -8.05 -1.98
CA ASP A 169 -5.43 -8.49 -3.34
C ASP A 169 -4.17 -9.01 -4.05
N TYR A 170 -3.02 -8.35 -3.84
CA TYR A 170 -1.73 -8.80 -4.35
C TYR A 170 -1.32 -10.18 -3.82
N HIS A 171 -1.53 -10.44 -2.53
CA HIS A 171 -1.17 -11.72 -1.91
C HIS A 171 -2.19 -12.83 -2.20
N LYS A 172 -3.43 -12.49 -2.55
CA LYS A 172 -4.43 -13.46 -3.01
C LYS A 172 -4.17 -13.96 -4.43
N ALA A 173 -3.44 -13.21 -5.24
CA ALA A 173 -3.13 -13.57 -6.61
C ALA A 173 -1.82 -14.37 -6.69
N ASP A 174 -1.88 -15.51 -7.37
CA ASP A 174 -0.80 -16.50 -7.41
C ASP A 174 0.35 -16.10 -8.36
N ASN A 175 0.01 -15.49 -9.50
CA ASN A 175 0.97 -15.14 -10.56
C ASN A 175 0.99 -13.62 -10.85
N ALA A 176 1.98 -13.18 -11.63
CA ALA A 176 2.19 -11.77 -11.93
C ALA A 176 1.04 -11.14 -12.73
N GLU A 177 0.42 -11.91 -13.63
CA GLU A 177 -0.72 -11.46 -14.43
C GLU A 177 -1.95 -11.21 -13.56
N ASP A 178 -2.29 -12.15 -12.69
CA ASP A 178 -3.42 -12.05 -11.78
C ASP A 178 -3.23 -10.92 -10.78
N ARG A 179 -2.00 -10.66 -10.34
CA ARG A 179 -1.68 -9.48 -9.51
C ARG A 179 -1.96 -8.18 -10.25
N LEU A 180 -1.56 -8.10 -11.52
CA LEU A 180 -1.79 -6.92 -12.33
C LEU A 180 -3.30 -6.70 -12.57
N LYS A 181 -4.05 -7.77 -12.88
CA LYS A 181 -5.51 -7.72 -13.04
C LYS A 181 -6.22 -7.33 -11.74
N ALA A 182 -5.82 -7.91 -10.60
CA ALA A 182 -6.40 -7.63 -9.30
C ALA A 182 -6.15 -6.18 -8.84
N LEU A 183 -4.99 -5.62 -9.19
CA LEU A 183 -4.62 -4.25 -8.84
C LEU A 183 -5.05 -3.21 -9.86
N ALA A 184 -5.48 -3.60 -11.06
CA ALA A 184 -6.00 -2.66 -12.05
C ALA A 184 -7.29 -1.97 -11.56
N PRO A 185 -7.49 -0.67 -11.81
CA PRO A 185 -8.73 0.00 -11.44
C PRO A 185 -9.88 -0.57 -12.27
N SER A 186 -10.90 -1.08 -11.56
CA SER A 186 -12.11 -1.59 -12.19
C SER A 186 -12.88 -0.47 -12.88
N GLN A 187 -13.34 -0.73 -14.09
CA GLN A 187 -14.31 0.16 -14.74
C GLN A 187 -15.70 -0.15 -14.18
N ARG A 188 -16.45 0.90 -13.83
CA ARG A 188 -17.86 0.75 -13.50
C ARG A 188 -18.59 0.30 -14.76
N GLN A 189 -19.09 -0.92 -14.76
CA GLN A 189 -19.98 -1.38 -15.81
C GLN A 189 -21.35 -0.73 -15.59
N ALA A 190 -21.87 -0.07 -16.63
CA ALA A 190 -23.24 0.40 -16.62
C ALA A 190 -24.16 -0.82 -16.54
N LYS A 191 -25.14 -0.79 -15.63
CA LYS A 191 -26.20 -1.82 -15.63
C LYS A 191 -26.89 -1.76 -16.98
N LYS A 192 -27.18 -2.93 -17.55
CA LYS A 192 -27.97 -2.97 -18.78
C LYS A 192 -29.35 -2.39 -18.50
N ALA A 193 -29.96 -1.79 -19.52
CA ALA A 193 -31.28 -1.15 -19.36
C ALA A 193 -32.31 -2.16 -18.82
N GLU A 194 -32.23 -3.41 -19.27
CA GLU A 194 -33.09 -4.53 -18.91
C GLU A 194 -32.94 -4.96 -17.44
N GLU A 195 -31.83 -4.65 -16.78
CA GLU A 195 -31.58 -4.98 -15.36
C GLU A 195 -32.15 -3.92 -14.40
N LEU A 196 -32.64 -2.80 -14.94
CA LEU A 196 -33.21 -1.71 -14.17
C LEU A 196 -34.70 -1.98 -13.92
N GLN A 197 -35.01 -2.52 -12.75
CA GLN A 197 -36.39 -2.89 -12.36
C GLN A 197 -37.41 -1.75 -12.49
N TRP A 198 -36.99 -0.49 -12.34
CA TRP A 198 -37.86 0.69 -12.44
C TRP A 198 -38.04 1.21 -13.87
N LEU A 199 -37.24 0.72 -14.83
CA LEU A 199 -37.20 1.25 -16.19
C LEU A 199 -38.50 1.03 -16.97
N PRO A 200 -39.18 -0.12 -16.89
CA PRO A 200 -40.46 -0.33 -17.57
C PRO A 200 -41.54 0.68 -17.13
N GLU A 201 -41.70 0.89 -15.81
CA GLU A 201 -42.67 1.85 -15.27
C GLU A 201 -42.31 3.28 -15.67
N PHE A 202 -41.02 3.63 -15.62
CA PHE A 202 -40.54 4.92 -16.09
C PHE A 202 -40.90 5.17 -17.55
N LEU A 203 -40.64 4.21 -18.44
CA LEU A 203 -40.93 4.36 -19.87
C LEU A 203 -42.43 4.45 -20.14
N ALA A 204 -43.27 3.75 -19.37
CA ALA A 204 -44.73 3.84 -19.49
C ALA A 204 -45.25 5.25 -19.17
N VAL A 205 -44.68 5.92 -18.17
CA VAL A 205 -45.01 7.29 -17.78
C VAL A 205 -44.41 8.30 -18.77
N TYR A 206 -43.14 8.11 -19.14
CA TYR A 206 -42.39 8.98 -20.04
C TYR A 206 -42.98 9.03 -21.46
N ARG A 207 -43.50 7.92 -21.98
CA ARG A 207 -44.13 7.90 -23.32
C ARG A 207 -45.50 8.59 -23.38
N LYS A 208 -46.23 8.61 -22.25
CA LYS A 208 -47.58 9.19 -22.19
C LYS A 208 -47.57 10.70 -22.00
N LEU A 209 -46.54 11.20 -21.32
CA LEU A 209 -46.39 12.60 -20.99
C LEU A 209 -45.33 13.17 -21.92
N ALA A 210 -45.66 14.13 -22.79
CA ALA A 210 -44.67 14.91 -23.54
C ALA A 210 -43.87 15.84 -22.59
N MET A 211 -43.32 15.27 -21.52
CA MET A 211 -42.65 15.94 -20.42
C MET A 211 -41.15 15.68 -20.50
N ASN A 212 -40.37 16.66 -20.06
CA ASN A 212 -38.93 16.49 -20.00
C ASN A 212 -38.52 15.49 -18.91
N TYR A 213 -37.37 14.86 -19.13
CA TYR A 213 -36.78 13.81 -18.28
C TYR A 213 -36.75 14.15 -16.78
N ARG A 214 -36.47 15.41 -16.41
CA ARG A 214 -36.39 15.86 -15.01
C ARG A 214 -37.75 15.78 -14.30
N ARG A 215 -38.85 16.09 -14.99
CA ARG A 215 -40.20 16.10 -14.41
C ARG A 215 -40.71 14.67 -14.18
N CYS A 216 -40.42 13.74 -15.07
CA CYS A 216 -40.78 12.32 -14.92
C CYS A 216 -40.05 11.64 -13.74
N ILE A 217 -38.77 11.96 -13.52
CA ILE A 217 -38.02 11.43 -12.36
C ILE A 217 -38.60 11.93 -11.04
N GLY A 218 -38.98 13.21 -10.96
CA GLY A 218 -39.61 13.77 -9.77
C GLY A 218 -40.92 13.08 -9.42
N ILE A 219 -41.76 12.77 -10.41
CA ILE A 219 -43.04 12.07 -10.21
C ILE A 219 -42.80 10.63 -9.71
N MET A 220 -41.83 9.90 -10.28
CA MET A 220 -41.52 8.54 -9.80
C MET A 220 -40.91 8.51 -8.39
N GLN A 221 -40.05 9.48 -8.05
CA GLN A 221 -39.48 9.56 -6.69
C GLN A 221 -40.56 9.83 -5.65
N MET A 222 -41.58 10.63 -5.97
CA MET A 222 -42.74 10.84 -5.09
C MET A 222 -43.61 9.58 -4.97
N ALA A 223 -43.77 8.80 -6.04
CA ALA A 223 -44.54 7.56 -6.03
C ALA A 223 -43.83 6.40 -5.28
N LEU A 224 -42.50 6.31 -5.34
CA LEU A 224 -41.70 5.29 -4.67
C LEU A 224 -41.51 5.55 -3.16
N PHE A 225 -41.78 6.76 -2.67
CA PHE A 225 -41.67 7.15 -1.26
C PHE A 225 -43.01 7.33 -0.53
N MET A 226 -44.16 7.12 -1.18
CA MET A 226 -45.42 7.10 -0.46
C MET A 226 -45.57 5.77 0.31
N PRO A 227 -45.76 5.80 1.64
CA PRO A 227 -46.17 4.61 2.37
C PRO A 227 -47.50 4.16 1.78
N THR A 228 -47.62 2.88 1.44
CA THR A 228 -48.91 2.27 1.16
C THR A 228 -49.77 2.39 2.43
N VAL A 229 -50.59 3.43 2.51
CA VAL A 229 -51.71 3.48 3.43
C VAL A 229 -52.69 2.42 2.93
N GLN A 230 -52.63 1.23 3.53
CA GLN A 230 -53.68 0.24 3.38
C GLN A 230 -54.96 0.84 3.97
N ALA A 231 -55.93 1.15 3.10
CA ALA A 231 -57.28 1.43 3.49
C ALA A 231 -58.12 0.16 3.26
N ASN A 232 -58.53 -0.44 4.39
CA ASN A 232 -59.55 -1.46 4.65
C ASN A 232 -59.55 -2.76 3.81
#